data_AF-A0A8H7VA43-F1
#
_entry.id   AF-A0A8H7VA43-F1
#
_cell.length_a   1.000
_cell.length_b   1.000
_cell.length_c   1.000
_cell.angle_alpha   90.00
_cell.angle_beta   90.00
_cell.angle_gamma   90.00
#
_symmetry.space_group_name_H-M   'P 1'
#
loop_
_entity.id
_entity.type
_entity.pdbx_description
1 polymer ?
#
loop_
_entity_poly.entity_id
_entity_poly.type
_entity_poly.pdbx_seq_one_letter_code
_entity_poly.pdbx_strand_id
1 'polypeptide(L)'
;MAKLSQKQRTIKRIHSTVRTLEYCKASMLTGSREYKYTQKEIDDLMEIVKGIEKYHYLNPRRNIPKLTEYASFFFSWDNAEFRNIVRMNKSTFALLTKKIAKHEVFKSKGSGRNQRPVWLQLACTLERLAHDGTGRSVHGISRQWSIASGSVSTYMKRVITALNDLSPHYIKWPEATERKQIATFIKEFHNFPSCVGYIDGTHMVLSQKPKKQGEVYFNRKQRYSMNVQAICDHRRIIRHLQVGLPGCFSDSTAHKMSSVYKYPLDHFSENEYILGDSGYALSKRLLTPYKEPAIRANDENKTFNQLHSSARVAIENTFGIWKGRWRYLKGIPLQLRNDNEFHYLNHIVKATAVLHNFLLVNNDDWDPKTSSIEQEDTVSNELETHDVNIWRESIKTIILQ
;
A
#
# COMPACT_ATOMS: atom_id res chain seq x y z
N MET A 1 40.23 -16.14 -11.15
CA MET A 1 39.62 -16.14 -9.79
C MET A 1 38.73 -14.92 -9.62
N ALA A 2 37.51 -15.07 -9.08
CA ALA A 2 36.61 -13.94 -8.85
C ALA A 2 37.21 -12.96 -7.80
N LYS A 3 37.34 -11.67 -8.14
CA LYS A 3 37.86 -10.64 -7.22
C LYS A 3 36.91 -10.51 -6.01
N LEU A 4 37.43 -10.79 -4.81
CA LEU A 4 36.70 -10.57 -3.55
C LEU A 4 36.38 -9.08 -3.37
N SER A 5 35.15 -8.78 -2.95
CA SER A 5 34.75 -7.42 -2.58
C SER A 5 35.55 -6.90 -1.38
N GLN A 6 35.64 -5.58 -1.20
CA GLN A 6 36.36 -4.97 -0.07
C GLN A 6 35.84 -5.50 1.27
N LYS A 7 34.51 -5.60 1.44
CA LYS A 7 33.87 -6.23 2.60
C LYS A 7 34.33 -7.68 2.83
N GLN A 8 34.43 -8.48 1.77
CA GLN A 8 34.92 -9.86 1.86
C GLN A 8 36.41 -9.96 2.21
N ARG A 9 37.24 -9.04 1.71
CA ARG A 9 38.66 -8.98 2.08
C ARG A 9 38.82 -8.60 3.56
N THR A 10 38.04 -7.63 4.04
CA THR A 10 38.01 -7.25 5.44
C THR A 10 37.57 -8.43 6.32
N ILE A 11 36.50 -9.14 5.95
CA ILE A 11 36.05 -10.32 6.70
C ILE A 11 37.10 -11.45 6.66
N LYS A 12 37.76 -11.71 5.53
CA LYS A 12 38.89 -12.67 5.50
C LYS A 12 40.04 -12.27 6.41
N ARG A 13 40.37 -10.97 6.48
CA ARG A 13 41.37 -10.46 7.43
C ARG A 13 40.93 -10.69 8.87
N ILE A 14 39.67 -10.38 9.20
CA ILE A 14 39.08 -10.63 10.52
C ILE A 14 39.18 -12.11 10.89
N HIS A 15 38.82 -13.04 10.00
CA HIS A 15 38.96 -14.48 10.25
C HIS A 15 40.41 -14.91 10.49
N SER A 16 41.36 -14.34 9.73
CA SER A 16 42.79 -14.60 9.93
C SER A 16 43.24 -14.11 11.30
N THR A 17 42.83 -12.90 11.69
CA THR A 17 43.11 -12.33 13.01
C THR A 17 42.49 -13.17 14.12
N VAL A 18 41.27 -13.69 13.92
CA VAL A 18 40.60 -14.58 14.88
C VAL A 18 41.34 -15.89 15.09
N ARG A 19 41.79 -16.55 14.02
CA ARG A 19 42.62 -17.76 14.18
C ARG A 19 43.90 -17.49 14.97
N THR A 20 44.50 -16.32 14.75
CA THR A 20 45.65 -15.88 15.54
C THR A 20 45.28 -15.67 17.02
N LEU A 21 44.13 -15.05 17.31
CA LEU A 21 43.65 -14.85 18.68
C LEU A 21 43.25 -16.17 19.38
N GLU A 22 42.65 -17.13 18.66
CA GLU A 22 42.37 -18.48 19.17
C GLU A 22 43.67 -19.21 19.59
N TYR A 23 44.71 -19.09 18.76
CA TYR A 23 46.03 -19.64 19.05
C TYR A 23 46.66 -18.94 20.28
N CYS A 24 46.56 -17.61 20.37
CA CYS A 24 47.03 -16.86 21.53
C CYS A 24 46.28 -17.25 22.81
N LYS A 25 44.95 -17.39 22.77
CA LYS A 25 44.14 -17.85 23.91
C LYS A 25 44.54 -19.25 24.37
N ALA A 26 44.73 -20.19 23.44
CA ALA A 26 45.19 -21.54 23.75
C ALA A 26 46.57 -21.51 24.42
N SER A 27 47.47 -20.61 23.99
CA SER A 27 48.81 -20.47 24.55
C SER A 27 48.86 -19.65 25.86
N MET A 28 47.90 -18.76 26.12
CA MET A 28 47.73 -18.11 27.45
C MET A 28 47.40 -19.14 28.52
N LEU A 29 46.54 -20.12 28.20
CA LEU A 29 46.17 -21.21 29.11
C LEU A 29 47.36 -22.12 29.45
N THR A 30 48.40 -22.16 28.60
CA THR A 30 49.65 -22.90 28.83
C THR A 30 50.76 -22.05 29.48
N GLY A 31 50.43 -20.86 29.99
CA GLY A 31 51.29 -20.07 30.89
C GLY A 31 52.56 -19.47 30.29
N SER A 32 52.66 -19.34 28.96
CA SER A 32 53.93 -19.03 28.29
C SER A 32 53.81 -17.84 27.31
N ARG A 33 53.51 -16.63 27.84
CA ARG A 33 53.88 -15.27 27.36
C ARG A 33 52.94 -14.19 27.91
N GLU A 34 53.42 -12.96 28.03
CA GLU A 34 52.57 -11.77 28.19
C GLU A 34 51.90 -11.41 26.87
N TYR A 35 50.60 -11.13 26.92
CA TYR A 35 49.78 -10.87 25.75
C TYR A 35 49.10 -9.52 25.84
N LYS A 36 48.94 -8.88 24.67
CA LYS A 36 48.40 -7.52 24.52
C LYS A 36 46.90 -7.38 24.81
N TYR A 37 46.13 -8.48 24.82
CA TYR A 37 44.68 -8.48 24.98
C TYR A 37 44.27 -9.34 26.17
N THR A 38 43.24 -8.91 26.89
CA THR A 38 42.66 -9.68 28.00
C THR A 38 41.80 -10.84 27.49
N GLN A 39 41.60 -11.85 28.33
CA GLN A 39 40.77 -13.01 28.02
C GLN A 39 39.34 -12.61 27.61
N LYS A 40 38.77 -11.62 28.29
CA LYS A 40 37.43 -11.09 28.03
C LYS A 40 37.32 -10.41 26.66
N GLU A 41 38.31 -9.59 26.28
CA GLU A 41 38.33 -8.93 24.97
C GLU A 41 38.43 -9.94 23.82
N ILE A 42 39.17 -11.03 24.02
CA ILE A 42 39.24 -12.11 23.04
C ILE A 42 37.86 -12.78 22.90
N ASP A 43 37.17 -13.05 24.01
CA ASP A 43 35.85 -13.69 23.98
C ASP A 43 34.77 -12.81 23.32
N ASP A 44 34.77 -11.51 23.61
CA ASP A 44 33.86 -10.53 22.98
C ASP A 44 34.10 -10.45 21.46
N LEU A 45 35.37 -10.41 21.02
CA LEU A 45 35.74 -10.41 19.60
C LEU A 45 35.32 -11.72 18.92
N MET A 46 35.48 -12.86 19.60
CA MET A 46 35.06 -14.17 19.10
C MET A 46 33.55 -14.25 18.88
N GLU A 47 32.75 -13.68 19.78
CA GLU A 47 31.29 -13.64 19.65
C GLU A 47 30.85 -12.78 18.45
N ILE A 48 31.47 -11.60 18.27
CA ILE A 48 31.24 -10.74 17.11
C ILE A 48 31.56 -11.48 15.80
N VAL A 49 32.66 -12.25 15.76
CA VAL A 49 33.06 -12.99 14.56
C VAL A 49 32.12 -14.15 14.27
N LYS A 50 31.74 -14.95 15.28
CA LYS A 50 30.70 -15.98 15.12
C LYS A 50 29.39 -15.37 14.60
N GLY A 51 29.04 -14.18 15.07
CA GLY A 51 27.96 -13.37 14.54
C GLY A 51 28.13 -13.09 13.05
N ILE A 52 29.29 -12.59 12.61
CA ILE A 52 29.61 -12.28 11.20
C ILE A 52 29.59 -13.54 10.32
N GLU A 53 30.12 -14.67 10.81
CA GLU A 53 30.17 -15.97 10.11
C GLU A 53 28.77 -16.50 9.79
N LYS A 54 27.83 -16.34 10.72
CA LYS A 54 26.42 -16.70 10.54
C LYS A 54 25.76 -16.00 9.36
N TYR A 55 26.29 -14.87 8.88
CA TYR A 55 25.71 -14.07 7.79
C TYR A 55 26.25 -14.39 6.38
N HIS A 56 26.94 -15.52 6.16
CA HIS A 56 27.31 -16.05 4.83
C HIS A 56 28.11 -15.10 3.91
N TYR A 57 28.84 -14.12 4.44
CA TYR A 57 29.53 -13.12 3.62
C TYR A 57 30.75 -13.66 2.84
N LEU A 58 31.34 -14.77 3.28
CA LEU A 58 32.53 -15.36 2.67
C LEU A 58 32.26 -16.20 1.41
N ASN A 59 31.01 -16.55 1.14
CA ASN A 59 30.69 -17.33 -0.05
C ASN A 59 31.05 -16.53 -1.32
N PRO A 60 31.77 -17.14 -2.29
CA PRO A 60 32.01 -16.50 -3.57
C PRO A 60 30.65 -16.18 -4.21
N ARG A 61 30.51 -14.95 -4.72
CA ARG A 61 29.28 -14.57 -5.41
C ARG A 61 29.16 -15.41 -6.68
N ARG A 62 28.22 -16.34 -6.71
CA ARG A 62 27.88 -17.06 -7.94
C ARG A 62 27.32 -16.05 -8.94
N ASN A 63 28.01 -15.87 -10.05
CA ASN A 63 27.49 -15.05 -11.14
C ASN A 63 26.41 -15.87 -11.82
N ILE A 64 25.14 -15.48 -11.64
CA ILE A 64 24.02 -16.15 -12.28
C ILE A 64 23.99 -15.66 -13.74
N PRO A 65 24.02 -16.56 -14.75
CA PRO A 65 23.85 -16.19 -16.14
C PRO A 65 22.58 -15.35 -16.30
N LYS A 66 22.68 -14.20 -16.96
CA LYS A 66 21.58 -13.28 -17.18
C LYS A 66 21.09 -13.43 -18.60
N LEU A 67 19.88 -13.94 -18.78
CA LEU A 67 19.21 -13.93 -20.07
C LEU A 67 18.71 -12.50 -20.33
N THR A 68 19.43 -11.75 -21.15
CA THR A 68 19.15 -10.31 -21.36
C THR A 68 17.96 -10.08 -22.31
N GLU A 69 17.53 -11.14 -23.01
CA GLU A 69 16.54 -11.10 -24.09
C GLU A 69 15.14 -10.66 -23.66
N TYR A 70 14.68 -11.12 -22.49
CA TYR A 70 13.33 -10.78 -22.02
C TYR A 70 13.14 -9.26 -21.84
N ALA A 71 14.14 -8.60 -21.26
CA ALA A 71 14.12 -7.15 -21.08
C ALA A 71 14.23 -6.38 -22.42
N SER A 72 14.89 -6.94 -23.44
CA SER A 72 14.98 -6.31 -24.76
C SER A 72 13.68 -6.39 -25.56
N PHE A 73 12.87 -7.44 -25.36
CA PHE A 73 11.57 -7.58 -26.04
C PHE A 73 10.39 -6.94 -25.29
N PHE A 74 10.60 -6.45 -24.06
CA PHE A 74 9.52 -5.90 -23.24
C PHE A 74 8.69 -4.81 -23.95
N PHE A 75 9.33 -3.94 -24.74
CA PHE A 75 8.63 -2.89 -25.48
C PHE A 75 8.08 -3.36 -26.84
N SER A 76 8.55 -4.50 -27.37
CA SER A 76 8.08 -5.07 -28.64
C SER A 76 6.83 -5.93 -28.49
N TRP A 77 6.50 -6.37 -27.27
CA TRP A 77 5.25 -7.07 -26.98
C TRP A 77 4.01 -6.31 -27.40
N ASP A 78 2.93 -6.98 -27.72
CA ASP A 78 1.71 -6.27 -28.07
C ASP A 78 1.13 -5.50 -26.85
N ASN A 79 0.16 -4.62 -27.11
CA ASN A 79 -0.42 -3.80 -26.04
C ASN A 79 -1.18 -4.62 -24.99
N ALA A 80 -1.77 -5.75 -25.36
CA ALA A 80 -2.54 -6.59 -24.45
C ALA A 80 -1.61 -7.38 -23.51
N GLU A 81 -0.55 -7.99 -24.03
CA GLU A 81 0.49 -8.67 -23.27
C GLU A 81 1.20 -7.70 -22.32
N PHE A 82 1.60 -6.53 -22.82
CA PHE A 82 2.21 -5.48 -22.01
C PHE A 82 1.29 -5.07 -20.84
N ARG A 83 0.01 -4.81 -21.16
CA ARG A 83 -1.01 -4.43 -20.17
C ARG A 83 -1.28 -5.55 -19.17
N ASN A 84 -1.25 -6.82 -19.57
CA ASN A 84 -1.42 -7.94 -18.66
C ASN A 84 -0.32 -8.02 -17.60
N ILE A 85 0.89 -7.57 -17.94
CA ILE A 85 2.07 -7.73 -17.10
C ILE A 85 2.26 -6.52 -16.19
N VAL A 86 2.16 -5.29 -16.70
CA VAL A 86 2.35 -4.08 -15.89
C VAL A 86 1.05 -3.35 -15.52
N ARG A 87 -0.10 -3.86 -15.94
CA ARG A 87 -1.46 -3.37 -15.62
C ARG A 87 -1.77 -1.94 -16.10
N MET A 88 -1.07 -1.49 -17.14
CA MET A 88 -1.26 -0.19 -17.78
C MET A 88 -0.85 -0.21 -19.26
N ASN A 89 -1.31 0.76 -20.03
CA ASN A 89 -0.93 0.95 -21.43
C ASN A 89 0.54 1.40 -21.56
N LYS A 90 1.16 1.12 -22.73
CA LYS A 90 2.54 1.54 -23.03
C LYS A 90 2.73 3.06 -22.94
N SER A 91 1.78 3.83 -23.44
CA SER A 91 1.80 5.31 -23.39
C SER A 91 1.81 5.81 -21.95
N THR A 92 0.91 5.30 -21.11
CA THR A 92 0.81 5.64 -19.69
C THR A 92 2.05 5.22 -18.92
N PHE A 93 2.61 4.04 -19.23
CA PHE A 93 3.87 3.56 -18.66
C PHE A 93 5.05 4.48 -19.00
N ALA A 94 5.17 4.91 -20.26
CA ALA A 94 6.21 5.83 -20.70
C ALA A 94 6.08 7.20 -19.98
N LEU A 95 4.85 7.70 -19.83
CA LEU A 95 4.57 8.92 -19.08
C LEU A 95 4.98 8.80 -17.61
N LEU A 96 4.58 7.71 -16.93
CA LEU A 96 4.94 7.47 -15.54
C LEU A 96 6.44 7.36 -15.36
N THR A 97 7.10 6.60 -16.25
CA THR A 97 8.56 6.46 -16.27
C THR A 97 9.23 7.82 -16.34
N LYS A 98 8.81 8.68 -17.28
CA LYS A 98 9.34 10.05 -17.42
C LYS A 98 9.09 10.88 -16.16
N LYS A 99 7.92 10.74 -15.53
CA LYS A 99 7.54 11.49 -14.34
C LYS A 99 8.40 11.15 -13.12
N ILE A 100 8.74 9.87 -12.92
CA ILE A 100 9.56 9.44 -11.78
C ILE A 100 11.06 9.43 -12.08
N ALA A 101 11.48 9.54 -13.34
CA ALA A 101 12.88 9.38 -13.74
C ALA A 101 13.87 10.35 -13.07
N LYS A 102 13.43 11.57 -12.75
CA LYS A 102 14.27 12.60 -12.12
C LYS A 102 14.40 12.45 -10.60
N HIS A 103 13.68 11.51 -9.99
CA HIS A 103 13.63 11.34 -8.55
C HIS A 103 15.00 10.94 -7.96
N GLU A 104 15.38 11.53 -6.82
CA GLU A 104 16.69 11.33 -6.19
C GLU A 104 17.04 9.86 -5.92
N VAL A 105 16.03 9.03 -5.65
CA VAL A 105 16.19 7.59 -5.38
C VAL A 105 16.84 6.81 -6.55
N PHE A 106 16.71 7.32 -7.77
CA PHE A 106 17.26 6.70 -8.97
C PHE A 106 18.66 7.22 -9.33
N LYS A 107 19.16 8.27 -8.65
CA LYS A 107 20.52 8.77 -8.86
C LYS A 107 21.55 7.85 -8.19
N SER A 108 22.67 7.59 -8.88
CA SER A 108 23.73 6.73 -8.32
C SER A 108 24.53 7.50 -7.26
N LYS A 109 24.63 6.94 -6.04
CA LYS A 109 25.38 7.54 -4.93
C LYS A 109 26.88 7.22 -4.97
N GLY A 110 27.52 7.38 -6.13
CA GLY A 110 28.99 7.30 -6.26
C GLY A 110 29.63 5.90 -6.17
N SER A 111 28.86 4.81 -6.16
CA SER A 111 29.40 3.44 -6.01
C SER A 111 30.17 2.87 -7.23
N GLY A 112 30.44 3.68 -8.26
CA GLY A 112 31.09 3.28 -9.52
C GLY A 112 30.25 2.34 -10.42
N ARG A 113 29.05 1.92 -9.98
CA ARG A 113 28.08 1.19 -10.81
C ARG A 113 26.86 2.05 -11.07
N ASN A 114 26.49 2.17 -12.34
CA ASN A 114 25.25 2.82 -12.73
C ASN A 114 24.05 2.00 -12.25
N GLN A 115 23.02 2.70 -11.78
CA GLN A 115 21.75 2.06 -11.51
C GLN A 115 21.17 1.49 -12.81
N ARG A 116 20.33 0.45 -12.71
CA ARG A 116 19.55 0.00 -13.87
C ARG A 116 18.56 1.10 -14.30
N PRO A 117 18.17 1.13 -15.59
CA PRO A 117 17.20 2.11 -16.09
C PRO A 117 15.92 2.15 -15.25
N VAL A 118 15.34 3.33 -15.12
CA VAL A 118 14.12 3.56 -14.31
C VAL A 118 12.95 2.73 -14.82
N TRP A 119 12.78 2.63 -16.15
CA TRP A 119 11.72 1.82 -16.75
C TRP A 119 11.79 0.35 -16.32
N LEU A 120 12.99 -0.22 -16.17
CA LEU A 120 13.16 -1.61 -15.73
C LEU A 120 12.77 -1.76 -14.26
N GLN A 121 13.19 -0.83 -13.41
CA GLN A 121 12.82 -0.81 -12.00
C GLN A 121 11.29 -0.68 -11.84
N LEU A 122 10.66 0.17 -12.66
CA LEU A 122 9.22 0.36 -12.70
C LEU A 122 8.50 -0.90 -13.18
N ALA A 123 8.89 -1.49 -14.32
CA ALA A 123 8.26 -2.69 -14.87
C ALA A 123 8.29 -3.86 -13.88
N CYS A 124 9.46 -4.15 -13.28
CA CYS A 124 9.56 -5.18 -12.24
C CYS A 124 8.66 -4.91 -11.04
N THR A 125 8.48 -3.64 -10.66
CA THR A 125 7.64 -3.25 -9.53
C THR A 125 6.16 -3.40 -9.85
N LEU A 126 5.73 -2.93 -11.02
CA LEU A 126 4.34 -3.03 -11.46
C LEU A 126 3.92 -4.48 -11.65
N GLU A 127 4.77 -5.31 -12.27
CA GLU A 127 4.50 -6.74 -12.35
C GLU A 127 4.39 -7.37 -10.96
N ARG A 128 5.23 -6.98 -10.01
CA ARG A 128 5.08 -7.47 -8.63
C ARG A 128 3.74 -7.06 -8.00
N LEU A 129 3.30 -5.82 -8.23
CA LEU A 129 2.03 -5.30 -7.71
C LEU A 129 0.81 -5.94 -8.39
N ALA A 130 0.97 -6.41 -9.63
CA ALA A 130 -0.07 -7.01 -10.46
C ALA A 130 -0.54 -8.41 -10.02
N HIS A 131 0.15 -9.05 -9.07
CA HIS A 131 -0.10 -10.41 -8.61
C HIS A 131 -0.20 -10.52 -7.09
N ASP A 132 -1.02 -11.45 -6.61
CA ASP A 132 -1.14 -11.87 -5.22
C ASP A 132 -0.22 -13.06 -4.89
N GLY A 133 0.13 -13.20 -3.61
CA GLY A 133 0.71 -14.43 -3.05
C GLY A 133 1.98 -14.94 -3.76
N THR A 134 1.96 -16.21 -4.17
CA THR A 134 3.08 -16.92 -4.81
C THR A 134 3.15 -16.71 -6.32
N GLY A 135 2.11 -16.14 -6.95
CA GLY A 135 2.00 -15.99 -8.41
C GLY A 135 3.16 -15.21 -9.03
N ARG A 136 3.71 -14.24 -8.31
CA ARG A 136 5.02 -13.64 -8.61
C ARG A 136 5.88 -13.45 -7.37
N SER A 137 6.51 -14.55 -6.95
CA SER A 137 7.56 -14.48 -5.93
C SER A 137 8.74 -13.61 -6.36
N VAL A 138 9.51 -13.12 -5.38
CA VAL A 138 10.76 -12.38 -5.63
C VAL A 138 11.70 -13.16 -6.55
N HIS A 139 11.78 -14.47 -6.37
CA HIS A 139 12.61 -15.36 -7.19
C HIS A 139 12.07 -15.48 -8.62
N GLY A 140 10.74 -15.57 -8.78
CA GLY A 140 10.10 -15.61 -10.10
C GLY A 140 10.40 -14.35 -10.92
N ILE A 141 10.20 -13.17 -10.34
CA ILE A 141 10.50 -11.88 -11.01
C ILE A 141 12.01 -11.77 -11.28
N SER A 142 12.85 -12.14 -10.30
CA SER A 142 14.30 -12.13 -10.44
C SER A 142 14.79 -12.95 -11.63
N ARG A 143 14.24 -14.17 -11.82
CA ARG A 143 14.60 -15.06 -12.92
C ARG A 143 14.18 -14.50 -14.28
N GLN A 144 12.94 -14.03 -14.40
CA GLN A 144 12.39 -13.50 -15.65
C GLN A 144 13.12 -12.24 -16.12
N TRP A 145 13.34 -11.28 -15.22
CA TRP A 145 14.03 -10.03 -15.56
C TRP A 145 15.56 -10.16 -15.53
N SER A 146 16.09 -11.36 -15.24
CA SER A 146 17.53 -11.62 -15.14
C SER A 146 18.27 -10.64 -14.22
N ILE A 147 17.65 -10.36 -13.06
CA ILE A 147 18.18 -9.50 -11.99
C ILE A 147 18.35 -10.31 -10.71
N ALA A 148 19.11 -9.82 -9.74
CA ALA A 148 19.24 -10.50 -8.45
C ALA A 148 17.94 -10.37 -7.62
N SER A 149 17.61 -11.37 -6.80
CA SER A 149 16.44 -11.33 -5.90
C SER A 149 16.41 -10.07 -5.02
N GLY A 150 17.55 -9.66 -4.48
CA GLY A 150 17.66 -8.42 -3.70
C GLY A 150 17.38 -7.15 -4.52
N SER A 151 17.63 -7.18 -5.83
CA SER A 151 17.32 -6.06 -6.73
C SER A 151 15.83 -5.87 -6.90
N VAL A 152 15.02 -6.93 -6.97
CA VAL A 152 13.55 -6.84 -7.05
C VAL A 152 12.99 -6.04 -5.86
N SER A 153 13.38 -6.41 -4.64
CA SER A 153 12.94 -5.69 -3.43
C SER A 153 13.48 -4.25 -3.37
N THR A 154 14.70 -4.02 -3.87
CA THR A 154 15.29 -2.67 -3.93
C THR A 154 14.57 -1.78 -4.93
N TYR A 155 14.22 -2.32 -6.11
CA TYR A 155 13.50 -1.61 -7.16
C TYR A 155 12.10 -1.24 -6.69
N MET A 156 11.39 -2.21 -6.10
CA MET A 156 10.08 -1.96 -5.49
C MET A 156 10.16 -0.82 -4.47
N LYS A 157 11.09 -0.88 -3.52
CA LYS A 157 11.26 0.20 -2.52
C LYS A 157 11.45 1.58 -3.16
N ARG A 158 12.34 1.69 -4.16
CA ARG A 158 12.61 2.97 -4.84
C ARG A 158 11.42 3.51 -5.60
N VAL A 159 10.73 2.64 -6.35
CA VAL A 159 9.54 3.01 -7.11
C VAL A 159 8.41 3.42 -6.17
N ILE A 160 8.18 2.68 -5.09
CA ILE A 160 7.18 3.02 -4.07
C ILE A 160 7.50 4.37 -3.43
N THR A 161 8.76 4.65 -3.10
CA THR A 161 9.17 5.98 -2.61
C THR A 161 8.86 7.06 -3.64
N ALA A 162 9.28 6.91 -4.90
CA ALA A 162 9.04 7.91 -5.93
C ALA A 162 7.54 8.13 -6.22
N LEU A 163 6.71 7.09 -6.12
CA LEU A 163 5.25 7.19 -6.28
C LEU A 163 4.60 7.90 -5.09
N ASN A 164 5.06 7.65 -3.86
CA ASN A 164 4.52 8.32 -2.68
C ASN A 164 4.79 9.83 -2.68
N ASP A 165 5.92 10.26 -3.24
CA ASP A 165 6.23 11.68 -3.38
C ASP A 165 5.33 12.37 -4.43
N LEU A 166 4.67 11.60 -5.30
CA LEU A 166 3.61 12.11 -6.18
C LEU A 166 2.23 12.19 -5.49
N SER A 167 2.07 11.61 -4.30
CA SER A 167 0.76 11.50 -3.65
C SER A 167 0.05 12.82 -3.40
N PRO A 168 0.70 13.93 -2.97
CA PRO A 168 0.00 15.19 -2.76
C PRO A 168 -0.64 15.76 -4.04
N HIS A 169 -0.14 15.34 -5.21
CA HIS A 169 -0.69 15.75 -6.50
C HIS A 169 -1.91 14.92 -6.92
N TYR A 170 -1.91 13.61 -6.61
CA TYR A 170 -2.95 12.69 -7.08
C TYR A 170 -4.03 12.38 -6.04
N ILE A 171 -3.69 12.38 -4.75
CA ILE A 171 -4.61 12.12 -3.65
C ILE A 171 -4.68 13.40 -2.83
N LYS A 172 -5.63 14.26 -3.20
CA LYS A 172 -5.90 15.51 -2.52
C LYS A 172 -7.39 15.74 -2.45
N TRP A 173 -7.80 16.42 -1.39
CA TRP A 173 -9.17 16.85 -1.27
C TRP A 173 -9.48 17.90 -2.36
N PRO A 174 -10.63 17.81 -3.06
CA PRO A 174 -10.99 18.75 -4.11
C PRO A 174 -11.18 20.17 -3.57
N GLU A 175 -10.82 21.16 -4.38
CA GLU A 175 -11.07 22.58 -4.10
C GLU A 175 -12.58 22.89 -4.12
N ALA A 176 -13.00 24.01 -3.53
CA ALA A 176 -14.42 24.36 -3.43
C ALA A 176 -15.15 24.41 -4.79
N THR A 177 -14.48 24.87 -5.84
CA THR A 177 -15.05 24.89 -7.21
C THR A 177 -15.25 23.48 -7.77
N GLU A 178 -14.28 22.59 -7.54
CA GLU A 178 -14.36 21.19 -7.96
C GLU A 178 -15.40 20.42 -7.14
N ARG A 179 -15.53 20.71 -5.83
CA ARG A 179 -16.58 20.15 -4.97
C ARG A 179 -17.98 20.51 -5.46
N LYS A 180 -18.20 21.76 -5.88
CA LYS A 180 -19.49 22.17 -6.48
C LYS A 180 -19.81 21.38 -7.75
N GLN A 181 -18.81 21.11 -8.60
CA GLN A 181 -19.00 20.28 -9.79
C GLN A 181 -19.32 18.84 -9.43
N ILE A 182 -18.60 18.26 -8.46
CA ILE A 182 -18.88 16.92 -7.95
C ILE A 182 -20.31 16.83 -7.40
N ALA A 183 -20.72 17.80 -6.58
CA ALA A 183 -22.07 17.85 -5.99
C ALA A 183 -23.17 18.02 -7.04
N THR A 184 -22.92 18.83 -8.07
CA THR A 184 -23.87 19.00 -9.19
C THR A 184 -24.07 17.67 -9.90
N PHE A 185 -22.98 16.97 -10.25
CA PHE A 185 -23.06 15.66 -10.89
C PHE A 185 -23.79 14.63 -10.02
N ILE A 186 -23.42 14.53 -8.73
CA ILE A 186 -24.04 13.55 -7.83
C ILE A 186 -25.54 13.86 -7.64
N LYS A 187 -25.93 15.13 -7.61
CA LYS A 187 -27.34 15.53 -7.60
C LYS A 187 -28.08 15.08 -8.86
N GLU A 188 -27.52 15.34 -10.04
CA GLU A 188 -28.15 15.03 -11.32
C GLU A 188 -28.33 13.52 -11.57
N PHE A 189 -27.36 12.71 -11.15
CA PHE A 189 -27.36 11.26 -11.44
C PHE A 189 -27.86 10.39 -10.30
N HIS A 190 -27.83 10.87 -9.06
CA HIS A 190 -28.18 10.08 -7.87
C HIS A 190 -29.13 10.79 -6.91
N ASN A 191 -29.60 12.01 -7.22
CA ASN A 191 -30.49 12.82 -6.39
C ASN A 191 -29.92 13.27 -5.04
N PHE A 192 -28.60 13.16 -4.78
CA PHE A 192 -27.99 13.64 -3.53
C PHE A 192 -27.38 15.05 -3.67
N PRO A 193 -28.12 16.13 -3.35
CA PRO A 193 -27.59 17.49 -3.42
C PRO A 193 -26.46 17.73 -2.41
N SER A 194 -25.50 18.58 -2.74
CA SER A 194 -24.38 18.95 -1.85
C SER A 194 -23.47 17.78 -1.42
N CYS A 195 -23.68 16.58 -1.95
CA CYS A 195 -22.82 15.43 -1.71
C CYS A 195 -21.50 15.57 -2.50
N VAL A 196 -20.36 15.49 -1.82
CA VAL A 196 -19.04 15.69 -2.45
C VAL A 196 -18.20 14.41 -2.54
N GLY A 197 -18.78 13.25 -2.22
CA GLY A 197 -18.10 11.97 -2.35
C GLY A 197 -18.68 10.84 -1.50
N TYR A 198 -18.02 9.69 -1.58
CA TYR A 198 -18.44 8.44 -0.97
C TYR A 198 -17.29 7.89 -0.13
N ILE A 199 -17.56 7.56 1.13
CA ILE A 199 -16.57 7.02 2.08
C ILE A 199 -16.83 5.56 2.38
N ASP A 200 -15.77 4.76 2.44
CA ASP A 200 -15.87 3.38 2.87
C ASP A 200 -14.52 2.83 3.36
N GLY A 201 -14.57 1.73 4.12
CA GLY A 201 -13.40 0.99 4.57
C GLY A 201 -13.11 -0.24 3.68
N THR A 202 -11.86 -0.65 3.62
CA THR A 202 -11.46 -1.88 2.95
C THR A 202 -10.23 -2.51 3.58
N HIS A 203 -10.23 -3.84 3.64
CA HIS A 203 -9.14 -4.61 4.24
C HIS A 203 -8.05 -4.97 3.22
N MET A 204 -6.80 -4.56 3.51
CA MET A 204 -5.59 -5.02 2.84
C MET A 204 -5.11 -6.32 3.48
N VAL A 205 -5.29 -7.45 2.80
CA VAL A 205 -5.07 -8.78 3.39
C VAL A 205 -3.58 -9.07 3.50
N LEU A 206 -3.16 -9.53 4.68
CA LEU A 206 -1.80 -9.99 4.96
C LEU A 206 -1.74 -11.51 4.81
N SER A 207 -0.71 -12.02 4.12
CA SER A 207 -0.59 -13.47 3.93
C SER A 207 -0.18 -14.22 5.20
N GLN A 208 0.30 -13.51 6.23
CA GLN A 208 0.87 -14.07 7.44
C GLN A 208 0.46 -13.22 8.65
N LYS A 209 0.28 -13.88 9.80
CA LYS A 209 0.09 -13.21 11.09
C LYS A 209 1.28 -12.28 11.38
N PRO A 210 1.06 -10.99 11.71
CA PRO A 210 2.12 -10.11 12.19
C PRO A 210 2.82 -10.67 13.43
N LYS A 211 4.14 -10.49 13.55
CA LYS A 211 4.92 -11.02 14.69
C LYS A 211 4.66 -10.26 15.98
N LYS A 212 4.38 -8.95 15.87
CA LYS A 212 4.03 -8.07 16.99
C LYS A 212 2.53 -7.83 16.97
N GLN A 213 1.86 -8.10 18.09
CA GLN A 213 0.42 -7.89 18.30
C GLN A 213 -0.45 -8.41 17.13
N GLY A 214 -0.21 -9.65 16.69
CA GLY A 214 -0.87 -10.17 15.49
C GLY A 214 -2.40 -10.27 15.61
N GLU A 215 -2.91 -10.39 16.83
CA GLU A 215 -4.34 -10.41 17.18
C GLU A 215 -5.09 -9.13 16.75
N VAL A 216 -4.49 -7.95 16.86
CA VAL A 216 -5.16 -6.70 16.44
C VAL A 216 -5.32 -6.58 14.92
N TYR A 217 -4.61 -7.40 14.16
CA TYR A 217 -4.74 -7.45 12.71
C TYR A 217 -5.78 -8.48 12.25
N PHE A 218 -6.32 -9.29 13.16
CA PHE A 218 -7.32 -10.28 12.82
C PHE A 218 -8.69 -9.61 12.70
N ASN A 219 -9.30 -9.68 11.51
CA ASN A 219 -10.57 -9.02 11.24
C ASN A 219 -11.76 -9.97 11.43
N ARG A 220 -12.98 -9.41 11.36
CA ARG A 220 -14.25 -10.15 11.47
C ARG A 220 -14.41 -11.28 10.45
N LYS A 221 -13.76 -11.15 9.28
CA LYS A 221 -13.74 -12.15 8.20
C LYS A 221 -12.68 -13.23 8.42
N GLN A 222 -12.19 -13.41 9.65
CA GLN A 222 -11.20 -14.40 10.04
C GLN A 222 -9.90 -14.34 9.21
N ARG A 223 -9.50 -13.13 8.79
CA ARG A 223 -8.29 -12.87 8.00
C ARG A 223 -7.41 -11.82 8.68
N TYR A 224 -6.09 -12.00 8.60
CA TYR A 224 -5.16 -10.94 8.99
C TYR A 224 -5.17 -9.83 7.94
N SER A 225 -5.36 -8.59 8.36
CA SER A 225 -5.46 -7.46 7.44
C SER A 225 -5.12 -6.13 8.12
N MET A 226 -4.89 -5.12 7.28
CA MET A 226 -4.86 -3.71 7.66
C MET A 226 -6.10 -3.03 7.10
N ASN A 227 -6.88 -2.36 7.94
CA ASN A 227 -8.01 -1.53 7.48
C ASN A 227 -7.48 -0.24 6.84
N VAL A 228 -8.08 0.12 5.72
CA VAL A 228 -7.81 1.32 4.94
C VAL A 228 -9.14 1.98 4.61
N GLN A 229 -9.29 3.24 4.96
CA GLN A 229 -10.47 4.02 4.59
C GLN A 229 -10.12 4.94 3.43
N ALA A 230 -11.04 5.07 2.49
CA ALA A 230 -10.88 6.02 1.38
C ALA A 230 -12.18 6.80 1.16
N ILE A 231 -12.03 7.99 0.61
CA ILE A 231 -13.14 8.78 0.05
C ILE A 231 -12.88 8.93 -1.44
N CYS A 232 -13.86 8.57 -2.27
CA CYS A 232 -13.79 8.80 -3.72
C CYS A 232 -14.90 9.75 -4.19
N ASP A 233 -14.68 10.37 -5.34
CA ASP A 233 -15.71 11.14 -6.04
C ASP A 233 -16.50 10.27 -7.03
N HIS A 234 -17.42 10.90 -7.78
CA HIS A 234 -18.21 10.27 -8.85
C HIS A 234 -17.36 9.67 -9.98
N ARG A 235 -16.11 10.10 -10.14
CA ARG A 235 -15.16 9.59 -11.16
C ARG A 235 -14.28 8.47 -10.63
N ARG A 236 -14.52 7.99 -9.41
CA ARG A 236 -13.71 6.97 -8.71
C ARG A 236 -12.29 7.44 -8.39
N ILE A 237 -12.04 8.76 -8.42
CA ILE A 237 -10.77 9.33 -7.99
C ILE A 237 -10.75 9.33 -6.47
N ILE A 238 -9.72 8.72 -5.88
CA ILE A 238 -9.51 8.69 -4.44
C ILE A 238 -9.09 10.10 -3.98
N ARG A 239 -9.96 10.81 -3.28
CA ARG A 239 -9.74 12.19 -2.78
C ARG A 239 -9.12 12.22 -1.39
N HIS A 240 -9.38 11.20 -0.58
CA HIS A 240 -8.79 11.03 0.73
C HIS A 240 -8.44 9.57 0.97
N LEU A 241 -7.36 9.33 1.71
CA LEU A 241 -6.90 7.99 2.06
C LEU A 241 -6.34 7.97 3.48
N GLN A 242 -6.96 7.19 4.36
CA GLN A 242 -6.48 6.89 5.70
C GLN A 242 -5.93 5.45 5.73
N VAL A 243 -4.62 5.32 5.95
CA VAL A 243 -3.91 4.03 6.00
C VAL A 243 -3.38 3.74 7.40
N GLY A 244 -2.99 2.48 7.64
CA GLY A 244 -2.26 2.10 8.86
C GLY A 244 -3.15 1.74 10.05
N LEU A 245 -4.40 1.34 9.81
CA LEU A 245 -5.27 0.88 10.89
C LEU A 245 -5.22 -0.65 10.99
N PRO A 246 -5.04 -1.23 12.20
CA PRO A 246 -5.13 -2.67 12.37
C PRO A 246 -6.49 -3.23 11.93
N GLY A 247 -6.52 -4.48 11.48
CA GLY A 247 -7.71 -5.13 10.94
C GLY A 247 -8.90 -5.27 11.90
N CYS A 248 -8.71 -5.12 13.22
CA CYS A 248 -9.82 -5.09 14.19
C CYS A 248 -10.54 -3.73 14.27
N PHE A 249 -9.98 -2.66 13.70
CA PHE A 249 -10.55 -1.32 13.79
C PHE A 249 -11.79 -1.22 12.91
N SER A 250 -12.88 -0.73 13.49
CA SER A 250 -14.10 -0.41 12.74
C SER A 250 -13.92 0.82 11.85
N ASP A 251 -14.75 0.90 10.82
CA ASP A 251 -14.82 2.02 9.89
C ASP A 251 -15.15 3.35 10.58
N SER A 252 -16.03 3.33 11.58
CA SER A 252 -16.27 4.48 12.46
C SER A 252 -14.99 4.95 13.17
N THR A 253 -14.17 4.03 13.68
CA THR A 253 -12.89 4.38 14.33
C THR A 253 -11.92 4.99 13.33
N ALA A 254 -11.85 4.39 12.13
CA ALA A 254 -11.05 4.91 11.03
C ALA A 254 -11.44 6.35 10.66
N HIS A 255 -12.74 6.62 10.59
CA HIS A 255 -13.25 7.96 10.29
C HIS A 255 -12.84 8.97 11.35
N LYS A 256 -13.03 8.65 12.64
CA LYS A 256 -12.65 9.53 13.76
C LYS A 256 -11.15 9.87 13.77
N MET A 257 -10.32 8.99 13.25
CA MET A 257 -8.88 9.21 13.12
C MET A 257 -8.48 10.05 11.89
N SER A 258 -9.34 10.14 10.88
CA SER A 258 -9.09 10.84 9.62
C SER A 258 -9.03 12.37 9.78
N SER A 259 -8.29 13.05 8.89
CA SER A 259 -8.28 14.52 8.83
C SER A 259 -9.63 15.11 8.45
N VAL A 260 -10.43 14.39 7.67
CA VAL A 260 -11.77 14.82 7.23
C VAL A 260 -12.71 14.98 8.42
N TYR A 261 -12.62 14.07 9.39
CA TYR A 261 -13.40 14.17 10.63
C TYR A 261 -12.83 15.21 11.61
N LYS A 262 -11.49 15.25 11.78
CA LYS A 262 -10.83 16.14 12.74
C LYS A 262 -10.88 17.62 12.33
N TYR A 263 -10.85 17.90 11.03
CA TYR A 263 -10.77 19.24 10.46
C TYR A 263 -11.83 19.42 9.36
N PRO A 264 -13.13 19.37 9.70
CA PRO A 264 -14.20 19.38 8.71
C PRO A 264 -14.27 20.69 7.92
N LEU A 265 -13.85 21.83 8.50
CA LEU A 265 -13.86 23.13 7.82
C LEU A 265 -12.81 23.22 6.69
N ASP A 266 -11.73 22.45 6.78
CA ASP A 266 -10.71 22.38 5.72
C ASP A 266 -11.19 21.56 4.52
N HIS A 267 -12.22 20.74 4.72
CA HIS A 267 -12.70 19.77 3.72
C HIS A 267 -14.09 20.16 3.18
N PHE A 268 -14.98 20.72 3.98
CA PHE A 268 -16.36 20.96 3.59
C PHE A 268 -16.72 22.45 3.64
N SER A 269 -17.34 22.93 2.58
CA SER A 269 -18.13 24.15 2.60
C SER A 269 -19.39 23.94 3.45
N GLU A 270 -20.13 25.01 3.75
CA GLU A 270 -21.43 24.87 4.42
C GLU A 270 -22.37 23.92 3.67
N ASN A 271 -23.07 23.06 4.40
CA ASN A 271 -24.01 22.04 3.88
C ASN A 271 -23.42 20.92 2.99
N GLU A 272 -22.12 20.92 2.69
CA GLU A 272 -21.48 19.80 2.00
C GLU A 272 -21.30 18.58 2.92
N TYR A 273 -21.53 17.39 2.38
CA TYR A 273 -21.40 16.11 3.09
C TYR A 273 -20.93 14.98 2.16
N ILE A 274 -20.62 13.82 2.73
CA ILE A 274 -20.28 12.56 2.03
C ILE A 274 -21.25 11.44 2.43
N LEU A 275 -21.36 10.39 1.61
CA LEU A 275 -22.18 9.20 1.95
C LEU A 275 -21.34 8.09 2.57
N GLY A 276 -21.74 7.61 3.75
CA GLY A 276 -21.14 6.49 4.50
C GLY A 276 -22.09 5.32 4.66
N ASP A 277 -21.59 4.11 4.91
CA ASP A 277 -22.44 2.95 5.23
C ASP A 277 -23.06 3.08 6.62
N SER A 278 -23.85 2.07 7.01
CA SER A 278 -24.43 1.98 8.34
C SER A 278 -23.37 1.78 9.45
N GLY A 279 -22.15 1.37 9.13
CA GLY A 279 -21.05 1.23 10.07
C GLY A 279 -20.55 2.57 10.60
N TYR A 280 -20.81 3.67 9.91
CA TYR A 280 -20.47 5.03 10.33
C TYR A 280 -21.51 5.68 11.25
N ALA A 281 -21.06 6.65 12.04
CA ALA A 281 -21.93 7.54 12.80
C ALA A 281 -22.48 8.66 11.90
N LEU A 282 -23.79 8.91 11.96
CA LEU A 282 -24.44 10.00 11.25
C LEU A 282 -23.92 11.36 11.74
N SER A 283 -23.64 12.29 10.81
CA SER A 283 -23.30 13.68 11.14
C SER A 283 -23.71 14.62 10.02
N LYS A 284 -23.72 15.93 10.26
CA LYS A 284 -23.96 16.95 9.21
C LYS A 284 -22.96 16.89 8.05
N ARG A 285 -21.86 16.14 8.18
CA ARG A 285 -20.83 15.92 7.14
C ARG A 285 -20.82 14.50 6.58
N LEU A 286 -21.58 13.58 7.17
CA LEU A 286 -21.60 12.17 6.81
C LEU A 286 -23.01 11.61 6.90
N LEU A 287 -23.64 11.38 5.75
CA LEU A 287 -24.98 10.84 5.63
C LEU A 287 -24.94 9.31 5.56
N THR A 288 -25.62 8.66 6.50
CA THR A 288 -25.70 7.19 6.62
C THR A 288 -27.14 6.71 6.41
N PRO A 289 -27.33 5.45 5.95
CA PRO A 289 -28.66 4.88 5.73
C PRO A 289 -29.39 4.67 7.06
N TYR A 290 -30.72 4.54 6.99
CA TYR A 290 -31.53 4.14 8.14
C TYR A 290 -31.22 2.71 8.54
N LYS A 291 -31.18 2.43 9.85
CA LYS A 291 -31.02 1.09 10.44
C LYS A 291 -32.38 0.55 10.89
N GLU A 292 -32.45 -0.76 11.11
CA GLU A 292 -33.61 -1.38 11.76
C GLU A 292 -33.79 -0.83 13.19
N PRO A 293 -35.04 -0.60 13.68
CA PRO A 293 -36.32 -0.92 13.05
C PRO A 293 -36.90 0.20 12.15
N ALA A 294 -36.19 1.33 11.99
CA ALA A 294 -36.72 2.50 11.27
C ALA A 294 -37.00 2.24 9.79
N ILE A 295 -36.32 1.26 9.18
CA ILE A 295 -36.57 0.83 7.79
C ILE A 295 -37.97 0.20 7.67
N ARG A 296 -38.34 -0.70 8.58
CA ARG A 296 -39.65 -1.37 8.54
C ARG A 296 -40.82 -0.45 8.83
N ALA A 297 -40.57 0.63 9.57
CA ALA A 297 -41.60 1.56 9.98
C ALA A 297 -42.03 2.54 8.87
N ASN A 298 -41.24 2.72 7.81
CA ASN A 298 -41.51 3.72 6.77
C ASN A 298 -40.94 3.30 5.40
N ASP A 299 -41.80 3.15 4.39
CA ASP A 299 -41.41 2.82 3.02
C ASP A 299 -40.49 3.88 2.38
N GLU A 300 -40.62 5.15 2.76
CA GLU A 300 -39.69 6.20 2.30
C GLU A 300 -38.25 5.94 2.75
N ASN A 301 -38.05 5.39 3.94
CA ASN A 301 -36.72 5.04 4.44
C ASN A 301 -36.12 3.90 3.62
N LYS A 302 -36.96 2.97 3.13
CA LYS A 302 -36.55 1.89 2.23
C LYS A 302 -36.13 2.43 0.87
N THR A 303 -36.93 3.32 0.28
CA THR A 303 -36.59 3.99 -1.00
C THR A 303 -35.32 4.82 -0.87
N PHE A 304 -35.18 5.60 0.20
CA PHE A 304 -33.96 6.35 0.49
C PHE A 304 -32.73 5.43 0.60
N ASN A 305 -32.82 4.33 1.35
CA ASN A 305 -31.71 3.38 1.49
C ASN A 305 -31.33 2.72 0.15
N GLN A 306 -32.30 2.46 -0.73
CA GLN A 306 -32.04 1.95 -2.08
C GLN A 306 -31.25 2.96 -2.93
N LEU A 307 -31.67 4.23 -2.94
CA LEU A 307 -30.95 5.30 -3.65
C LEU A 307 -29.55 5.53 -3.06
N HIS A 308 -29.43 5.52 -1.73
CA HIS A 308 -28.18 5.71 -1.01
C HIS A 308 -27.18 4.59 -1.31
N SER A 309 -27.64 3.34 -1.26
CA SER A 309 -26.85 2.17 -1.65
C SER A 309 -26.41 2.23 -3.11
N SER A 310 -27.33 2.59 -4.02
CA SER A 310 -27.04 2.76 -5.45
C SER A 310 -25.94 3.80 -5.72
N ALA A 311 -26.00 4.96 -5.05
CA ALA A 311 -24.99 6.00 -5.20
C ALA A 311 -23.60 5.55 -4.68
N ARG A 312 -23.58 4.79 -3.57
CA ARG A 312 -22.35 4.26 -2.97
C ARG A 312 -21.64 3.19 -3.79
N VAL A 313 -22.27 2.58 -4.79
CA VAL A 313 -21.61 1.63 -5.71
C VAL A 313 -20.32 2.21 -6.31
N ALA A 314 -20.20 3.54 -6.41
CA ALA A 314 -18.97 4.22 -6.84
C ALA A 314 -17.73 3.87 -5.98
N ILE A 315 -17.83 3.85 -4.65
CA ILE A 315 -16.69 3.54 -3.77
C ILE A 315 -16.36 2.05 -3.76
N GLU A 316 -17.38 1.19 -3.81
CA GLU A 316 -17.20 -0.26 -3.94
C GLU A 316 -16.49 -0.62 -5.24
N ASN A 317 -16.91 -0.04 -6.36
CA ASN A 317 -16.25 -0.18 -7.66
C ASN A 317 -14.82 0.35 -7.64
N THR A 318 -14.58 1.47 -6.94
CA THR A 318 -13.24 2.02 -6.76
C THR A 318 -12.33 0.99 -6.09
N PHE A 319 -12.77 0.35 -5.00
CA PHE A 319 -12.01 -0.70 -4.33
C PHE A 319 -11.84 -1.96 -5.17
N GLY A 320 -12.90 -2.39 -5.87
CA GLY A 320 -12.87 -3.53 -6.78
C GLY A 320 -11.82 -3.35 -7.88
N ILE A 321 -11.82 -2.20 -8.55
CA ILE A 321 -10.84 -1.84 -9.58
C ILE A 321 -9.44 -1.72 -8.98
N TRP A 322 -9.30 -0.98 -7.88
CA TRP A 322 -8.01 -0.71 -7.26
C TRP A 322 -7.29 -2.00 -6.83
N LYS A 323 -7.98 -2.87 -6.07
CA LYS A 323 -7.45 -4.16 -5.60
C LYS A 323 -7.41 -5.21 -6.70
N GLY A 324 -8.33 -5.14 -7.66
CA GLY A 324 -8.37 -6.03 -8.83
C GLY A 324 -7.19 -5.82 -9.76
N ARG A 325 -6.82 -4.56 -10.00
CA ARG A 325 -5.63 -4.17 -10.77
C ARG A 325 -4.35 -4.49 -10.02
N TRP A 326 -4.27 -4.11 -8.74
CA TRP A 326 -3.10 -4.35 -7.88
C TRP A 326 -3.35 -5.50 -6.92
N ARG A 327 -3.38 -6.72 -7.46
CA ARG A 327 -3.68 -7.95 -6.71
C ARG A 327 -2.76 -8.17 -5.51
N TYR A 328 -1.58 -7.56 -5.47
CA TYR A 328 -0.70 -7.58 -4.30
C TYR A 328 -1.44 -7.21 -3.01
N LEU A 329 -2.41 -6.30 -3.06
CA LEU A 329 -3.24 -5.87 -1.93
C LEU A 329 -4.23 -6.95 -1.42
N LYS A 330 -4.52 -7.97 -2.22
CA LYS A 330 -5.40 -9.09 -1.86
C LYS A 330 -4.68 -10.19 -1.06
N GLY A 331 -3.35 -10.12 -0.93
CA GLY A 331 -2.57 -11.10 -0.19
C GLY A 331 -1.10 -10.70 -0.13
N ILE A 332 -0.80 -9.73 0.73
CA ILE A 332 0.51 -9.08 0.82
C ILE A 332 1.53 -10.02 1.48
N PRO A 333 2.57 -10.48 0.74
CA PRO A 333 3.61 -11.38 1.26
C PRO A 333 4.70 -10.62 2.02
N LEU A 334 4.31 -9.71 2.92
CA LEU A 334 5.20 -8.94 3.78
C LEU A 334 4.98 -9.36 5.23
N GLN A 335 5.98 -10.01 5.82
CA GLN A 335 5.95 -10.32 7.25
C GLN A 335 6.21 -9.04 8.04
N LEU A 336 5.20 -8.58 8.77
CA LEU A 336 5.34 -7.47 9.71
C LEU A 336 6.09 -7.95 10.96
N ARG A 337 7.31 -7.44 11.17
CA ARG A 337 8.17 -7.80 12.30
C ARG A 337 8.40 -6.62 13.23
N ASN A 338 8.55 -5.44 12.66
CA ASN A 338 8.78 -4.18 13.33
C ASN A 338 8.09 -3.04 12.58
N ASP A 339 8.21 -1.84 13.13
CA ASP A 339 7.52 -0.66 12.64
C ASP A 339 7.99 -0.28 11.22
N ASN A 340 9.21 -0.63 10.80
CA ASN A 340 9.68 -0.34 9.43
C ASN A 340 8.89 -1.11 8.37
N GLU A 341 8.55 -2.38 8.61
CA GLU A 341 7.73 -3.12 7.66
C GLU A 341 6.29 -2.61 7.66
N PHE A 342 5.79 -2.16 8.82
CA PHE A 342 4.48 -1.52 8.92
C PHE A 342 4.42 -0.19 8.14
N HIS A 343 5.42 0.69 8.29
CA HIS A 343 5.52 1.90 7.48
C HIS A 343 5.66 1.59 5.99
N TYR A 344 6.43 0.55 5.65
CA TYR A 344 6.55 0.13 4.26
C TYR A 344 5.24 -0.42 3.68
N LEU A 345 4.43 -1.13 4.47
CA LEU A 345 3.08 -1.54 4.08
C LEU A 345 2.20 -0.33 3.76
N ASN A 346 2.18 0.68 4.63
CA ASN A 346 1.44 1.94 4.40
C ASN A 346 1.91 2.64 3.12
N HIS A 347 3.22 2.65 2.88
CA HIS A 347 3.79 3.20 1.66
C HIS A 347 3.37 2.43 0.41
N ILE A 348 3.22 1.10 0.47
CA ILE A 348 2.75 0.31 -0.67
C ILE A 348 1.30 0.67 -1.00
N VAL A 349 0.42 0.71 0.00
CA VAL A 349 -0.99 1.05 -0.18
C VAL A 349 -1.14 2.46 -0.74
N LYS A 350 -0.42 3.44 -0.18
CA LYS A 350 -0.44 4.81 -0.70
C LYS A 350 0.05 4.88 -2.16
N ALA A 351 1.13 4.19 -2.50
CA ALA A 351 1.66 4.18 -3.86
C ALA A 351 0.70 3.52 -4.86
N THR A 352 0.01 2.44 -4.50
CA THR A 352 -0.99 1.82 -5.38
C THR A 352 -2.22 2.69 -5.55
N ALA A 353 -2.63 3.46 -4.53
CA ALA A 353 -3.70 4.46 -4.66
C ALA A 353 -3.29 5.60 -5.59
N VAL A 354 -2.02 6.05 -5.52
CA VAL A 354 -1.47 7.02 -6.48
C VAL A 354 -1.51 6.46 -7.89
N LEU A 355 -1.13 5.20 -8.09
CA LEU A 355 -1.21 4.55 -9.40
C LEU A 355 -2.66 4.47 -9.89
N HIS A 356 -3.62 4.17 -9.03
CA HIS A 356 -5.05 4.15 -9.39
C HIS A 356 -5.51 5.51 -9.95
N ASN A 357 -5.29 6.59 -9.20
CA ASN A 357 -5.68 7.93 -9.65
C ASN A 357 -4.88 8.38 -10.88
N PHE A 358 -3.58 8.09 -10.94
CA PHE A 358 -2.75 8.39 -12.10
C PHE A 358 -3.30 7.74 -13.38
N LEU A 359 -3.74 6.49 -13.29
CA LEU A 359 -4.27 5.77 -14.44
C LEU A 359 -5.64 6.34 -14.87
N LEU A 360 -6.53 6.66 -13.92
CA LEU A 360 -7.81 7.31 -14.23
C LEU A 360 -7.63 8.68 -14.91
N VAL A 361 -6.70 9.50 -14.43
CA VAL A 361 -6.40 10.82 -15.03
C VAL A 361 -5.87 10.69 -16.47
N ASN A 362 -5.27 9.56 -16.82
CA ASN A 362 -4.73 9.29 -18.15
C ASN A 362 -5.64 8.39 -19.01
N ASN A 363 -6.92 8.24 -18.64
CA ASN A 363 -7.91 7.41 -19.34
C ASN A 363 -7.43 5.96 -19.57
N ASP A 364 -6.73 5.42 -18.57
CA ASP A 364 -6.23 4.06 -18.56
C ASP A 364 -7.08 3.23 -17.59
N ASP A 365 -8.28 2.86 -18.02
CA ASP A 365 -9.30 2.20 -17.19
C ASP A 365 -9.07 0.70 -17.05
N TRP A 366 -9.38 0.14 -15.87
CA TRP A 366 -9.37 -1.31 -15.65
C TRP A 366 -10.81 -1.77 -15.65
N ASP A 367 -11.12 -2.74 -16.49
CA ASP A 367 -12.35 -3.51 -16.33
C ASP A 367 -11.98 -4.85 -15.65
N PRO A 368 -12.18 -4.99 -14.34
CA PRO A 368 -12.10 -6.28 -13.71
C PRO A 368 -13.34 -7.09 -14.12
N LYS A 369 -13.24 -7.83 -15.22
CA LYS A 369 -14.07 -9.04 -15.38
C LYS A 369 -13.80 -9.87 -14.12
N THR A 370 -14.82 -10.05 -13.27
CA THR A 370 -14.83 -10.78 -11.98
C THR A 370 -14.21 -10.08 -10.76
N SER A 371 -15.07 -9.53 -9.89
CA SER A 371 -14.96 -9.71 -8.44
C SER A 371 -16.30 -9.45 -7.75
N SER A 372 -16.79 -10.47 -7.04
CA SER A 372 -18.00 -10.48 -6.22
C SER A 372 -17.95 -9.41 -5.13
N ILE A 373 -19.06 -8.67 -5.01
CA ILE A 373 -19.31 -7.67 -3.96
C ILE A 373 -19.53 -8.43 -2.65
N GLU A 374 -18.67 -8.22 -1.65
CA GLU A 374 -18.87 -8.72 -0.29
C GLU A 374 -19.56 -7.62 0.52
N GLN A 375 -20.87 -7.71 0.72
CA GLN A 375 -21.61 -6.83 1.65
C GLN A 375 -21.18 -7.12 3.09
N GLU A 376 -21.08 -6.06 3.90
CA GLU A 376 -20.72 -6.12 5.32
C GLU A 376 -21.85 -5.55 6.19
N ASP A 377 -22.44 -6.39 7.05
CA ASP A 377 -23.33 -5.92 8.13
C ASP A 377 -22.51 -5.50 9.35
N THR A 378 -22.71 -4.28 9.82
CA THR A 378 -22.18 -3.82 11.11
C THR A 378 -23.17 -2.95 11.85
N VAL A 379 -23.47 -3.32 13.09
CA VAL A 379 -24.27 -2.54 14.03
C VAL A 379 -23.33 -1.70 14.89
N SER A 380 -23.30 -0.40 14.64
CA SER A 380 -22.77 0.61 15.57
C SER A 380 -23.94 1.37 16.19
N ASN A 381 -24.09 1.30 17.51
CA ASN A 381 -25.05 2.11 18.26
C ASN A 381 -24.29 3.30 18.86
N GLU A 382 -24.27 4.42 18.14
CA GLU A 382 -23.91 5.72 18.71
C GLU A 382 -25.20 6.55 18.85
N LEU A 383 -25.31 7.30 19.95
CA LEU A 383 -26.45 8.17 20.23
C LEU A 383 -26.48 9.32 19.22
N GLU A 384 -27.36 9.23 18.23
CA GLU A 384 -27.62 10.28 17.25
C GLU A 384 -28.28 11.48 17.95
N THR A 385 -27.76 12.69 17.76
CA THR A 385 -28.38 13.90 18.32
C THR A 385 -29.65 14.27 17.55
N HIS A 386 -30.62 14.86 18.24
CA HIS A 386 -31.92 15.23 17.65
C HIS A 386 -31.79 16.14 16.42
N ASP A 387 -30.86 17.10 16.45
CA ASP A 387 -30.57 18.04 15.35
C ASP A 387 -30.07 17.33 14.08
N VAL A 388 -29.19 16.33 14.22
CA VAL A 388 -28.65 15.60 13.06
C VAL A 388 -29.72 14.70 12.43
N ASN A 389 -30.67 14.19 13.22
CA ASN A 389 -31.81 13.45 12.72
C ASN A 389 -32.75 14.33 11.89
N ILE A 390 -33.09 15.53 12.39
CA ILE A 390 -33.89 16.51 11.63
C ILE A 390 -33.19 16.86 10.30
N TRP A 391 -31.87 17.04 10.33
CA TRP A 391 -31.10 17.27 9.11
C TRP A 391 -31.23 16.11 8.12
N ARG A 392 -31.05 14.86 8.55
CA ARG A 392 -31.23 13.68 7.68
C ARG A 392 -32.64 13.63 7.08
N GLU A 393 -33.68 13.86 7.87
CA GLU A 393 -35.06 13.90 7.36
C GLU A 393 -35.25 15.00 6.31
N SER A 394 -34.70 16.20 6.53
CA SER A 394 -34.78 17.29 5.53
C SER A 394 -34.10 16.92 4.20
N ILE A 395 -32.95 16.24 4.26
CA ILE A 395 -32.25 15.76 3.08
C ILE A 395 -33.05 14.64 2.39
N LYS A 396 -33.65 13.72 3.17
CA LYS A 396 -34.53 12.66 2.63
C LYS A 396 -35.70 13.25 1.86
N THR A 397 -36.38 14.26 2.39
CA THR A 397 -37.49 14.93 1.70
C THR A 397 -37.05 15.51 0.35
N ILE A 398 -35.86 16.09 0.27
CA ILE A 398 -35.32 16.63 -1.00
C ILE A 398 -34.97 15.52 -1.99
N ILE A 399 -34.46 14.37 -1.53
CA ILE A 399 -34.07 13.25 -2.39
C ILE A 399 -35.28 12.54 -3.00
N LEU A 400 -36.39 12.49 -2.27
CA LEU A 400 -37.61 11.75 -2.65
C LEU A 400 -38.63 12.61 -3.44
N GLN A 401 -38.38 13.90 -3.61
CA GLN A 401 -39.09 14.79 -4.54
C GLN A 401 -38.54 14.62 -5.96
#